data_AF-A0A7X0E1X0-F1
#
_entry.id   AF-A0A7X0E1X0-F1
#
_cell.length_a   1.000
_cell.length_b   1.000
_cell.length_c   1.000
_cell.angle_alpha   90.00
_cell.angle_beta   90.00
_cell.angle_gamma   90.00
#
_symmetry.space_group_name_H-M   'P 1'
#
loop_
_entity.id
_entity.type
_entity.pdbx_description
1 polymer ?
#
loop_
_entity_poly.entity_id
_entity_poly.type
_entity_poly.pdbx_seq_one_letter_code
_entity_poly.pdbx_strand_id
1 'polypeptide(L)' 'MLPKYLITDQPSTCPICGTRTDIVADFLHTAQKLSINECLNTQCKHVFFEVEDN' A
#
# COMPACT_ATOMS: atom_id res chain seq x y z
N MET A 1 -5.14 -4.69 -14.12
CA MET A 1 -3.85 -4.05 -13.80
C MET A 1 -4.04 -3.35 -12.47
N LEU A 2 -3.27 -3.71 -11.44
CA LEU A 2 -3.41 -3.11 -10.10
C LEU A 2 -2.68 -1.75 -10.10
N PRO A 3 -3.22 -0.73 -9.42
CA PRO A 3 -2.60 0.59 -9.34
C PRO A 3 -1.30 0.55 -8.54
N LYS A 4 -0.26 1.25 -9.03
CA LYS A 4 1.06 1.42 -8.40
C LYS A 4 1.11 2.75 -7.65
N TYR A 5 1.59 2.73 -6.42
CA TYR A 5 1.81 3.92 -5.59
C TYR A 5 3.25 3.93 -5.07
N LEU A 6 3.81 5.11 -4.79
CA LEU A 6 5.18 5.25 -4.31
C LEU A 6 5.24 5.01 -2.80
N ILE A 7 6.20 4.20 -2.33
CA ILE A 7 6.50 4.08 -0.91
C ILE A 7 7.04 5.42 -0.40
N THR A 8 6.50 5.91 0.72
CA THR A 8 7.00 7.11 1.42
C THR A 8 7.07 6.85 2.92
N ASP A 9 7.80 7.68 3.67
CA ASP A 9 7.80 7.66 5.14
C ASP A 9 6.47 8.10 5.77
N GLN A 10 5.48 8.51 4.96
CA GLN A 10 4.16 8.88 5.44
C GLN A 10 3.21 7.68 5.41
N PRO A 11 2.32 7.53 6.40
CA PRO A 11 1.34 6.46 6.43
C PRO A 11 0.43 6.54 5.20
N SER A 12 0.34 5.42 4.49
CA SER A 12 -0.46 5.30 3.27
C SER A 12 -1.95 5.46 3.56
N THR A 13 -2.65 6.06 2.59
CA THR A 13 -4.11 6.23 2.65
C THR A 13 -4.75 5.48 1.49
N CYS A 14 -5.91 4.90 1.76
CA CYS A 14 -6.63 4.12 0.76
C CYS A 14 -7.05 5.02 -0.40
N PRO A 15 -6.65 4.68 -1.64
CA PRO A 15 -6.95 5.50 -2.82
C PRO A 15 -8.45 5.53 -3.18
N ILE A 16 -9.26 4.63 -2.60
CA ILE A 16 -10.70 4.55 -2.86
C ILE A 16 -11.51 5.41 -1.89
N CYS A 17 -11.18 5.39 -0.60
CA CYS A 17 -12.02 6.00 0.44
C CYS A 17 -11.28 6.97 1.37
N GLY A 18 -9.98 7.19 1.17
CA GLY A 18 -9.14 8.07 1.98
C GLY A 18 -8.92 7.61 3.43
N THR A 19 -9.44 6.44 3.82
CA THR A 19 -9.18 5.87 5.15
C THR A 19 -7.73 5.40 5.25
N ARG A 20 -7.19 5.36 6.48
CA ARG A 20 -5.87 4.77 6.74
C ARG A 20 -5.80 3.30 6.30
N THR A 21 -4.61 2.90 5.89
CA THR A 21 -4.30 1.51 5.56
C THR A 21 -3.31 0.94 6.55
N ASP A 22 -3.18 -0.39 6.55
CA ASP A 22 -2.18 -1.12 7.31
C ASP A 22 -1.32 -1.96 6.36
N ILE A 23 -0.04 -2.15 6.68
CA ILE A 23 0.87 -2.95 5.88
C ILE A 23 0.68 -4.42 6.26
N VAL A 24 0.10 -5.19 5.35
CA VAL A 24 -0.19 -6.62 5.58
C VAL A 24 0.93 -7.53 5.11
N ALA A 25 1.79 -7.05 4.20
CA ALA A 25 3.00 -7.74 3.81
C ALA A 25 4.04 -6.73 3.35
N ASP A 26 5.30 -6.99 3.68
CA ASP A 26 6.40 -6.10 3.35
C ASP A 26 7.59 -6.84 2.72
N PHE A 27 8.10 -6.30 1.63
CA PHE A 27 9.16 -6.87 0.79
C PHE A 27 10.27 -5.84 0.50
N LEU A 28 10.55 -4.91 1.43
CA LEU A 28 11.62 -3.91 1.32
C LEU A 28 13.03 -4.49 1.11
N HIS A 29 13.25 -5.77 1.45
CA HIS A 29 14.56 -6.44 1.27
C HIS A 29 14.69 -7.20 -0.06
N THR A 30 13.75 -7.00 -0.99
CA THR A 30 13.79 -7.61 -2.33
C THR A 30 14.22 -6.59 -3.39
N ALA A 31 14.65 -7.07 -4.56
CA ALA A 31 15.10 -6.21 -5.66
C ALA A 31 14.06 -5.18 -6.13
N GLN A 32 12.77 -5.38 -5.83
CA GLN A 32 11.67 -4.51 -6.26
C GLN A 32 11.07 -3.66 -5.14
N LYS A 33 11.54 -3.79 -3.88
CA LYS A 33 11.08 -3.01 -2.71
C LYS A 33 9.58 -2.66 -2.74
N LEU A 34 8.76 -3.64 -2.37
CA LEU A 34 7.30 -3.62 -2.46
C LEU A 34 6.68 -3.72 -1.07
N SER A 35 5.59 -3.00 -0.82
CA SER A 35 4.72 -3.24 0.34
C SER A 35 3.27 -3.44 -0.12
N ILE A 36 2.53 -4.30 0.60
CA ILE A 36 1.11 -4.55 0.38
C ILE A 36 0.33 -3.90 1.50
N ASN A 37 -0.61 -3.03 1.13
CA ASN A 37 -1.43 -2.26 2.03
C ASN A 37 -2.89 -2.72 1.95
N GLU A 38 -3.56 -2.86 3.10
CA GLU A 38 -5.00 -3.09 3.20
C GLU A 38 -5.71 -1.90 3.85
N CYS A 39 -6.83 -1.49 3.26
CA CYS A 39 -7.68 -0.46 3.83
C CYS A 39 -8.37 -0.92 5.13
N LEU A 40 -8.21 -0.17 6.21
CA LEU A 40 -8.83 -0.46 7.52
C LEU A 40 -10.35 -0.23 7.54
N ASN A 41 -10.92 0.38 6.50
CA ASN A 41 -12.37 0.51 6.38
C ASN A 41 -12.99 -0.86 6.02
N THR A 42 -13.77 -1.41 6.95
CA THR A 42 -14.41 -2.74 6.82
C THR A 42 -15.41 -2.86 5.68
N GLN A 43 -15.89 -1.75 5.12
CA GLN A 43 -16.73 -1.74 3.91
C GLN A 43 -15.89 -1.66 2.63
N CYS A 44 -14.75 -0.97 2.67
CA CYS A 44 -13.89 -0.78 1.51
C CYS A 44 -13.00 -1.99 1.26
N LYS A 45 -12.25 -2.44 2.27
CA LYS A 45 -11.30 -3.57 2.23
C LYS A 45 -10.41 -3.61 0.98
N HIS A 46 -10.10 -2.45 0.43
CA HIS A 46 -9.28 -2.35 -0.76
C HIS A 46 -7.84 -2.73 -0.43
N VAL A 47 -7.27 -3.63 -1.22
CA VAL A 47 -5.89 -4.07 -1.12
C VAL A 47 -5.15 -3.56 -2.35
N PHE A 48 -4.01 -2.91 -2.12
CA PHE A 48 -3.15 -2.37 -3.16
C PHE A 48 -1.68 -2.53 -2.74
N PHE A 49 -0.78 -2.29 -3.67
CA PHE A 49 0.65 -2.36 -3.39
C PHE A 49 1.34 -1.04 -3.71
N GLU A 50 2.36 -0.77 -2.93
CA GLU A 50 3.28 0.34 -3.09
C GLU A 50 4.65 -0.19 -3.49
N VAL A 51 5.35 0.55 -4.33
CA VAL A 51 6.68 0.23 -4.83
C VAL A 51 7.57 1.44 -4.60
N GLU A 52 8.76 1.25 -4.04
CA GLU A 52 9.78 2.29 -4.01
C GLU A 52 10.47 2.33 -5.39
N ASP A 53 10.24 3.39 -6.18
CA ASP A 53 11.05 3.63 -7.39
C ASP A 53 12.45 4.08 -6.94
N ASN A 54 13.46 3.26 -7.24
CA ASN A 54 14.88 3.61 -7.12
C ASN A 54 15.28 4.63 -8.20
#